data_AF-A0A8T8T3F2-F1
#
_entry.id   AF-A0A8T8T3F2-F1
#
_cell.length_a   1.000
_cell.length_b   1.000
_cell.length_c   1.000
_cell.angle_alpha   90.00
_cell.angle_beta   90.00
_cell.angle_gamma   90.00
#
_symmetry.space_group_name_H-M   'P 1'
#
loop_
_entity.id
_entity.type
_entity.pdbx_description
1 polymer ?
#
loop_
_entity_poly.entity_id
_entity_poly.type
_entity_poly.pdbx_seq_one_letter_code
_entity_poly.pdbx_strand_id
1 'polypeptide(L)'
;MDLYNNVSYIYPDSQIWITGHSLGGSLSALLGMTFGVPTVTFEAPGERMAAQRLHLPLPPTGPDSDESPVAKLPITHVYHTADPIAMGDCQGTASICSSFGYAMESRCHTGKSIIYDTVAGLGWASSINLHRITFMADDILTMDWDKRVAAKGVVPKAKVQVLHNSSGSSREGWRVVAARRRRREEQERAEGVKGKKWRWPWQRGDGEKEEEDGGKEDPDGPGGDLKRAVPIARNEDSCRDCADWKFADKF
;
A
#
# COMPACT_ATOMS: atom_id res chain seq x y z
N MET A 1 -24.47 -12.39 -0.74
CA MET A 1 -23.71 -13.48 -0.08
C MET A 1 -23.81 -14.81 -0.82
N ASP A 2 -24.87 -15.05 -1.58
CA ASP A 2 -25.11 -16.33 -2.27
C ASP A 2 -23.99 -16.77 -3.21
N LEU A 3 -23.31 -15.82 -3.85
CA LEU A 3 -22.16 -16.12 -4.71
C LEU A 3 -21.02 -16.79 -3.94
N TYR A 4 -20.65 -16.24 -2.77
CA TYR A 4 -19.56 -16.80 -1.96
C TYR A 4 -19.92 -18.22 -1.52
N ASN A 5 -21.12 -18.41 -0.97
CA ASN A 5 -21.60 -19.71 -0.49
C ASN A 5 -21.64 -20.76 -1.60
N ASN A 6 -22.07 -20.38 -2.81
CA ASN A 6 -22.14 -21.28 -3.95
C ASN A 6 -20.74 -21.70 -4.41
N VAL A 7 -19.81 -20.74 -4.53
CA VAL A 7 -18.42 -21.04 -4.94
C VAL A 7 -17.71 -21.91 -3.90
N SER A 8 -17.87 -21.62 -2.61
CA SER A 8 -17.29 -22.45 -1.54
C SER A 8 -17.87 -23.87 -1.51
N TYR A 9 -19.11 -24.04 -1.95
CA TYR A 9 -19.75 -25.35 -2.03
C TYR A 9 -19.23 -26.18 -3.22
N ILE A 10 -19.05 -25.55 -4.39
CA ILE A 10 -18.55 -26.23 -5.59
C ILE A 10 -17.05 -26.55 -5.48
N TYR A 11 -16.28 -25.70 -4.78
CA TYR A 11 -14.83 -25.84 -4.64
C TYR A 11 -14.41 -25.90 -3.16
N PRO A 12 -14.71 -27.00 -2.44
CA PRO A 12 -14.50 -27.09 -0.99
C PRO A 12 -13.02 -27.08 -0.59
N ASP A 13 -12.13 -27.57 -1.46
CA ASP A 13 -10.68 -27.65 -1.19
C ASP A 13 -9.91 -26.41 -1.65
N SER A 14 -10.59 -25.40 -2.20
CA SER A 14 -9.97 -24.18 -2.70
C SER A 14 -9.97 -23.07 -1.65
N GLN A 15 -8.88 -22.31 -1.58
CA GLN A 15 -8.81 -21.11 -0.75
C GLN A 15 -9.31 -19.90 -1.55
N ILE A 16 -10.39 -19.26 -1.08
CA ILE A 16 -10.91 -18.05 -1.69
C ILE A 16 -10.18 -16.85 -1.10
N TRP A 17 -9.64 -16.00 -1.97
CA TRP A 17 -9.04 -14.73 -1.61
C TRP A 17 -9.94 -13.60 -2.10
N ILE A 18 -10.18 -12.61 -1.24
CA ILE A 18 -10.96 -11.43 -1.61
C ILE A 18 -10.00 -10.25 -1.78
N THR A 19 -10.22 -9.44 -2.80
CA THR A 19 -9.45 -8.23 -3.02
C THR A 19 -10.32 -7.12 -3.56
N GLY A 20 -9.93 -5.88 -3.27
CA GLY A 20 -10.63 -4.71 -3.77
C GLY A 20 -9.80 -3.44 -3.64
N HIS A 21 -10.14 -2.46 -4.45
CA HIS A 21 -9.57 -1.12 -4.43
C HIS A 21 -10.59 -0.11 -3.91
N SER A 22 -10.14 0.95 -3.23
CA SER A 22 -11.00 2.05 -2.78
C SER A 22 -12.18 1.52 -1.94
N LEU A 23 -13.40 2.00 -2.19
CA LEU A 23 -14.63 1.47 -1.59
C LEU A 23 -14.77 -0.05 -1.72
N GLY A 24 -14.37 -0.62 -2.86
CA GLY A 24 -14.37 -2.07 -3.08
C GLY A 24 -13.40 -2.80 -2.14
N GLY A 25 -12.30 -2.15 -1.75
CA GLY A 25 -11.37 -2.63 -0.74
C GLY A 25 -12.01 -2.72 0.65
N SER A 26 -12.65 -1.64 1.11
CA SER A 26 -13.36 -1.65 2.40
C SER A 26 -14.47 -2.70 2.43
N LEU A 27 -15.25 -2.82 1.35
CA LEU A 27 -16.26 -3.87 1.23
C LEU A 27 -15.63 -5.27 1.25
N SER A 28 -14.50 -5.45 0.60
CA SER A 28 -13.75 -6.71 0.62
C SER A 28 -13.28 -7.06 2.02
N ALA A 29 -12.78 -6.10 2.80
CA ALA A 29 -12.39 -6.30 4.19
C ALA A 29 -13.59 -6.71 5.07
N LEU A 30 -14.74 -6.05 4.93
CA LEU A 30 -15.96 -6.41 5.65
C LEU A 30 -16.46 -7.84 5.29
N LEU A 31 -16.39 -8.22 4.01
CA LEU A 31 -16.71 -9.58 3.56
C LEU A 31 -15.69 -10.60 4.11
N GLY A 32 -14.41 -10.27 4.03
CA GLY A 32 -13.29 -11.06 4.56
C GLY A 32 -13.44 -11.33 6.05
N MET A 33 -13.84 -10.31 6.81
CA MET A 33 -14.17 -10.41 8.24
C MET A 33 -15.38 -11.31 8.48
N THR A 34 -16.42 -11.18 7.66
CA THR A 34 -17.66 -11.97 7.79
C THR A 34 -17.42 -13.47 7.57
N PHE A 35 -16.61 -13.83 6.58
CA PHE A 35 -16.33 -15.22 6.23
C PHE A 35 -15.01 -15.77 6.80
N GLY A 36 -14.21 -14.94 7.44
CA GLY A 36 -12.90 -15.33 7.99
C GLY A 36 -11.88 -15.71 6.91
N VAL A 37 -11.92 -15.07 5.74
CA VAL A 37 -11.07 -15.42 4.59
C VAL A 37 -9.95 -14.42 4.32
N PRO A 38 -8.81 -14.87 3.76
CA PRO A 38 -7.71 -13.99 3.37
C PRO A 38 -8.19 -12.87 2.46
N THR A 39 -7.90 -11.64 2.86
CA THR A 39 -8.30 -10.45 2.13
C THR A 39 -7.14 -9.48 2.01
N VAL A 40 -6.87 -9.02 0.79
CA VAL A 40 -5.88 -7.98 0.54
C VAL A 40 -6.60 -6.81 -0.10
N THR A 41 -6.46 -5.61 0.46
CA THR A 41 -7.13 -4.42 -0.07
C THR A 41 -6.09 -3.39 -0.49
N PHE A 42 -6.43 -2.60 -1.51
CA PHE A 42 -5.56 -1.56 -2.04
C PHE A 42 -6.22 -0.20 -1.88
N GLU A 43 -5.52 0.73 -1.24
CA GLU A 43 -6.00 2.11 -1.09
C GLU A 43 -7.44 2.14 -0.52
N ALA A 44 -7.78 1.18 0.35
CA ALA A 44 -9.09 1.13 0.97
C ALA A 44 -9.18 2.25 2.02
N PRO A 45 -10.32 2.95 2.14
CA PRO A 45 -10.55 3.80 3.30
C PRO A 45 -10.80 2.97 4.57
N GLY A 46 -10.46 3.56 5.72
CA GLY A 46 -10.64 2.93 7.02
C GLY A 46 -12.08 2.46 7.27
N GLU A 47 -12.25 1.15 7.44
CA GLU A 47 -13.55 0.49 7.60
C GLU A 47 -13.81 -0.07 9.00
N ARG A 48 -12.87 0.08 9.93
CA ARG A 48 -13.00 -0.48 11.29
C ARG A 48 -14.22 0.05 12.02
N MET A 49 -14.50 1.34 11.93
CA MET A 49 -15.71 1.91 12.55
C MET A 49 -16.98 1.27 11.97
N ALA A 50 -17.03 1.06 10.66
CA ALA A 50 -18.18 0.42 10.02
C ALA A 50 -18.33 -1.04 10.48
N ALA A 51 -17.23 -1.79 10.54
CA ALA A 51 -17.21 -3.16 11.06
C ALA A 51 -17.74 -3.25 12.50
N GLN A 52 -17.32 -2.32 13.37
CA GLN A 52 -17.79 -2.23 14.75
C GLN A 52 -19.29 -1.90 14.83
N ARG A 53 -19.77 -0.94 14.05
CA ARG A 53 -21.19 -0.56 13.99
C ARG A 53 -22.09 -1.68 13.44
N LEU A 54 -21.56 -2.48 12.52
CA LEU A 54 -22.25 -3.64 11.96
C LEU A 54 -22.15 -4.88 12.86
N HIS A 55 -21.45 -4.79 14.01
CA HIS A 55 -21.21 -5.90 14.91
C HIS A 55 -20.66 -7.14 14.20
N LEU A 56 -19.73 -6.94 13.26
CA LEU A 56 -19.12 -8.04 12.53
C LEU A 56 -18.35 -8.99 13.47
N PRO A 57 -18.30 -10.29 13.14
CA PRO A 57 -17.67 -11.27 14.01
C PRO A 57 -16.18 -10.99 14.14
N LEU A 58 -15.69 -11.02 15.39
CA LEU A 58 -14.26 -10.98 15.69
C LEU A 58 -13.76 -12.39 15.96
N PRO A 59 -12.50 -12.70 15.61
CA PRO A 59 -11.90 -13.97 15.96
C PRO A 59 -11.84 -14.11 17.49
N PRO A 60 -11.97 -15.33 18.02
CA PRO A 60 -11.95 -15.54 19.46
C PRO A 60 -10.63 -15.06 20.07
N THR A 61 -10.74 -14.31 21.16
CA THR A 61 -9.58 -13.87 21.94
C THR A 61 -9.07 -15.08 22.74
N GLY A 62 -8.02 -15.73 22.25
CA GLY A 62 -7.29 -16.73 23.04
C GLY A 62 -6.60 -16.07 24.24
N PRO A 63 -6.42 -16.80 25.36
CA PRO A 63 -5.81 -16.27 26.60
C PRO A 63 -4.33 -15.86 26.46
N ASP A 64 -3.65 -16.29 25.40
CA ASP A 64 -2.18 -16.15 25.25
C ASP A 64 -1.75 -15.26 24.07
N SER A 65 -2.55 -14.28 23.66
CA SER A 65 -2.18 -13.37 22.56
C SER A 65 -2.10 -11.93 23.01
N ASP A 66 -0.91 -11.35 22.87
CA ASP A 66 -0.67 -9.90 23.00
C ASP A 66 -1.33 -9.08 21.87
N GLU A 67 -1.78 -9.75 20.80
CA GLU A 67 -2.37 -9.13 19.62
C GLU A 67 -3.92 -9.03 19.73
N SER A 68 -4.46 -7.85 19.43
CA SER A 68 -5.89 -7.53 19.44
C SER A 68 -6.71 -8.45 18.52
N PRO A 69 -7.97 -8.78 18.88
CA PRO A 69 -8.86 -9.56 18.01
C PRO A 69 -9.04 -8.96 16.62
N VAL A 70 -9.03 -7.62 16.52
CA VAL A 70 -9.16 -6.92 15.23
C VAL A 70 -7.90 -7.10 14.38
N ALA A 71 -6.72 -7.08 14.99
CA ALA A 71 -5.44 -7.24 14.31
C ALA A 71 -5.19 -8.67 13.80
N LYS A 72 -5.81 -9.67 14.44
CA LYS A 72 -5.74 -11.09 14.06
C LYS A 72 -6.57 -11.44 12.81
N LEU A 73 -7.42 -10.54 12.34
CA LEU A 73 -8.19 -10.79 11.13
C LEU A 73 -7.24 -11.06 9.95
N PRO A 74 -7.55 -12.02 9.05
CA PRO A 74 -6.72 -12.35 7.90
C PRO A 74 -6.88 -11.29 6.79
N ILE A 75 -6.78 -10.01 7.15
CA ILE A 75 -7.00 -8.85 6.30
C ILE A 75 -5.72 -8.03 6.29
N THR A 76 -5.26 -7.68 5.09
CA THR A 76 -4.09 -6.81 4.88
C THR A 76 -4.47 -5.64 3.99
N HIS A 77 -4.32 -4.43 4.50
CA HIS A 77 -4.52 -3.20 3.77
C HIS A 77 -3.19 -2.73 3.20
N VAL A 78 -3.18 -2.35 1.92
CA VAL A 78 -1.97 -1.90 1.23
C VAL A 78 -2.25 -0.52 0.65
N TYR A 79 -1.58 0.50 1.16
CA TYR A 79 -1.82 1.88 0.72
C TYR A 79 -0.58 2.74 0.93
N HIS A 80 -0.66 4.01 0.55
CA HIS A 80 0.47 4.93 0.60
C HIS A 80 0.10 6.28 1.23
N THR A 81 1.08 6.96 1.82
CA THR A 81 0.84 8.20 2.60
C THR A 81 0.37 9.39 1.77
N ALA A 82 0.67 9.42 0.47
CA ALA A 82 0.17 10.49 -0.42
C ALA A 82 -1.30 10.30 -0.89
N ASP A 83 -1.99 9.23 -0.48
CA ASP A 83 -3.41 9.00 -0.80
C ASP A 83 -4.29 9.49 0.36
N PRO A 84 -5.02 10.61 0.19
CA PRO A 84 -5.86 11.15 1.25
C PRO A 84 -7.10 10.30 1.57
N ILE A 85 -7.50 9.36 0.71
CA ILE A 85 -8.66 8.50 0.97
C ILE A 85 -8.28 7.38 1.94
N ALA A 86 -7.23 6.63 1.62
CA ALA A 86 -6.76 5.55 2.50
C ALA A 86 -6.24 6.08 3.85
N MET A 87 -5.58 7.24 3.86
CA MET A 87 -5.16 7.90 5.10
C MET A 87 -6.33 8.49 5.92
N GLY A 88 -7.52 8.63 5.31
CA GLY A 88 -8.67 9.26 5.94
C GLY A 88 -8.49 10.77 6.18
N ASP A 89 -7.70 11.43 5.34
CA ASP A 89 -7.44 12.88 5.34
C ASP A 89 -8.39 13.65 4.42
N CYS A 90 -9.20 12.96 3.61
CA CYS A 90 -10.20 13.58 2.72
C CYS A 90 -11.46 14.09 3.46
N GLN A 91 -11.26 14.83 4.55
CA GLN A 91 -12.30 15.31 5.48
C GLN A 91 -12.79 16.73 5.17
N GLY A 92 -14.05 17.01 5.51
CA GLY A 92 -14.60 18.36 5.61
C GLY A 92 -15.40 18.81 4.39
N THR A 93 -16.19 19.88 4.55
CA THR A 93 -17.12 20.39 3.52
C THR A 93 -16.43 20.92 2.27
N ALA A 94 -15.17 21.35 2.40
CA ALA A 94 -14.35 21.81 1.29
C ALA A 94 -13.55 20.66 0.62
N SER A 95 -13.69 19.41 1.09
CA SER A 95 -12.97 18.28 0.50
C SER A 95 -13.62 17.84 -0.81
N ILE A 96 -12.79 17.28 -1.70
CA ILE A 96 -13.30 16.68 -2.93
C ILE A 96 -14.19 15.46 -2.64
N CYS A 97 -13.91 14.70 -1.58
CA CYS A 97 -14.77 13.59 -1.16
C CYS A 97 -16.16 14.08 -0.75
N SER A 98 -16.24 15.19 -0.01
CA SER A 98 -17.51 15.82 0.34
C SER A 98 -18.26 16.34 -0.89
N SER A 99 -17.55 16.89 -1.87
CA SER A 99 -18.12 17.32 -3.15
C SER A 99 -18.72 16.16 -3.96
N PHE A 100 -18.18 14.94 -3.80
CA PHE A 100 -18.73 13.70 -4.36
C PHE A 100 -19.78 13.03 -3.46
N GLY A 101 -20.16 13.66 -2.34
CA GLY A 101 -21.20 13.18 -1.44
C GLY A 101 -20.73 12.21 -0.35
N TYR A 102 -19.43 12.06 -0.13
CA TYR A 102 -18.86 11.19 0.88
C TYR A 102 -18.33 11.99 2.08
N ALA A 103 -18.79 11.64 3.28
CA ALA A 103 -18.25 12.13 4.54
C ALA A 103 -17.26 11.11 5.10
N MET A 104 -15.98 11.27 4.74
CA MET A 104 -14.90 10.39 5.19
C MET A 104 -14.42 10.86 6.57
N GLU A 105 -14.90 10.20 7.62
CA GLU A 105 -14.50 10.46 9.03
C GLU A 105 -13.84 9.24 9.69
N SER A 106 -13.71 8.14 8.95
CA SER A 106 -12.98 6.96 9.38
C SER A 106 -11.56 6.96 8.79
N ARG A 107 -10.61 6.56 9.61
CA ARG A 107 -9.18 6.45 9.29
C ARG A 107 -8.63 5.07 9.58
N CYS A 108 -9.26 4.35 10.50
CA CYS A 108 -8.69 3.12 11.01
C CYS A 108 -9.17 1.88 10.25
N HIS A 109 -8.26 0.95 10.02
CA HIS A 109 -8.48 -0.30 9.32
C HIS A 109 -8.60 -1.49 10.28
N THR A 110 -9.17 -2.58 9.76
CA THR A 110 -9.18 -3.90 10.40
C THR A 110 -7.96 -4.73 9.96
N GLY A 111 -7.56 -5.73 10.74
CA GLY A 111 -6.38 -6.52 10.43
C GLY A 111 -5.07 -5.72 10.51
N LYS A 112 -4.24 -5.84 9.47
CA LYS A 112 -2.90 -5.21 9.39
C LYS A 112 -2.78 -4.32 8.17
N SER A 113 -1.94 -3.30 8.26
CA SER A 113 -1.70 -2.30 7.21
C SER A 113 -0.23 -2.30 6.80
N ILE A 114 0.02 -2.38 5.50
CA ILE A 114 1.32 -2.15 4.85
C ILE A 114 1.25 -0.76 4.22
N ILE A 115 2.02 0.16 4.79
CA ILE A 115 1.99 1.58 4.41
C ILE A 115 3.28 1.92 3.68
N TYR A 116 3.16 2.36 2.43
CA TYR A 116 4.26 2.91 1.66
C TYR A 116 4.35 4.41 1.91
N ASP A 117 5.41 4.87 2.58
CA ASP A 117 5.59 6.29 2.87
C ASP A 117 6.10 7.07 1.63
N THR A 118 5.19 7.36 0.71
CA THR A 118 5.48 8.10 -0.54
C THR A 118 5.70 9.59 -0.29
N VAL A 119 5.21 10.15 0.82
CA VAL A 119 5.49 11.54 1.21
C VAL A 119 6.94 11.67 1.67
N ALA A 120 7.40 10.88 2.64
CA ALA A 120 8.78 10.96 3.11
C ALA A 120 9.76 10.34 2.09
N GLY A 121 9.46 9.14 1.59
CA GLY A 121 10.33 8.42 0.65
C GLY A 121 10.38 9.07 -0.72
N LEU A 122 9.21 9.40 -1.29
CA LEU A 122 9.09 9.91 -2.68
C LEU A 122 8.78 11.40 -2.81
N GLY A 123 8.61 12.14 -1.71
CA GLY A 123 8.34 13.58 -1.76
C GLY A 123 7.05 13.92 -2.49
N TRP A 124 6.13 12.95 -2.58
CA TRP A 124 4.84 13.16 -3.22
C TRP A 124 4.00 14.10 -2.36
N ALA A 125 3.31 15.03 -3.02
CA ALA A 125 2.26 15.81 -2.36
C ALA A 125 1.00 14.94 -2.26
N SER A 126 0.28 15.06 -1.14
CA SER A 126 -1.02 14.41 -1.01
C SER A 126 -1.98 14.90 -2.10
N SER A 127 -2.58 13.96 -2.83
CA SER A 127 -3.51 14.29 -3.91
C SER A 127 -4.50 13.16 -4.12
N ILE A 128 -5.77 13.52 -4.30
CA ILE A 128 -6.84 12.59 -4.64
C ILE A 128 -6.56 11.80 -5.93
N ASN A 129 -5.74 12.34 -6.84
CA ASN A 129 -5.40 11.65 -8.08
C ASN A 129 -4.49 10.45 -7.84
N LEU A 130 -3.71 10.46 -6.76
CA LEU A 130 -2.80 9.39 -6.41
C LEU A 130 -3.54 8.16 -5.85
N HIS A 131 -4.80 8.31 -5.44
CA HIS A 131 -5.71 7.22 -5.08
C HIS A 131 -6.06 6.25 -6.24
N ARG A 132 -5.63 6.54 -7.47
CA ARG A 132 -5.92 5.64 -8.59
C ARG A 132 -5.04 4.41 -8.46
N ILE A 133 -5.64 3.22 -8.58
CA ILE A 133 -4.94 1.94 -8.53
C ILE A 133 -3.74 1.84 -9.49
N THR A 134 -3.71 2.62 -10.57
CA THR A 134 -2.56 2.68 -11.49
C THR A 134 -1.29 3.18 -10.80
N PHE A 135 -1.39 4.13 -9.86
CA PHE A 135 -0.23 4.61 -9.09
C PHE A 135 0.23 3.54 -8.10
N MET A 136 -0.68 2.85 -7.43
CA MET A 136 -0.28 1.70 -6.60
C MET A 136 0.39 0.61 -7.43
N ALA A 137 -0.23 0.19 -8.53
CA ALA A 137 0.23 -0.94 -9.33
C ALA A 137 1.52 -0.64 -10.10
N ASP A 138 1.53 0.44 -10.89
CA ASP A 138 2.62 0.74 -11.83
C ASP A 138 3.74 1.53 -11.17
N ASP A 139 3.39 2.47 -10.30
CA ASP A 139 4.37 3.14 -9.49
C ASP A 139 4.72 2.24 -8.32
N ILE A 140 3.98 2.13 -7.24
CA ILE A 140 4.54 1.56 -5.99
C ILE A 140 5.01 0.09 -6.11
N LEU A 141 4.22 -0.80 -6.71
CA LEU A 141 4.43 -2.26 -6.63
C LEU A 141 5.33 -2.86 -7.73
N THR A 142 5.73 -2.10 -8.75
CA THR A 142 6.57 -2.65 -9.85
C THR A 142 8.02 -2.88 -9.50
N MET A 143 8.53 -2.23 -8.45
CA MET A 143 9.90 -2.40 -7.98
C MET A 143 9.94 -2.40 -6.46
N ASP A 144 10.92 -3.12 -5.92
CA ASP A 144 11.16 -3.15 -4.48
C ASP A 144 11.28 -1.73 -3.92
N TRP A 145 10.64 -1.51 -2.78
CA TRP A 145 10.45 -0.18 -2.21
C TRP A 145 11.76 0.51 -1.83
N ASP A 146 12.70 -0.23 -1.23
CA ASP A 146 14.06 0.23 -0.93
C ASP A 146 14.79 0.75 -2.19
N LYS A 147 14.69 0.01 -3.30
CA LYS A 147 15.29 0.42 -4.59
C LYS A 147 14.60 1.65 -5.15
N ARG A 148 13.28 1.75 -5.01
CA ARG A 148 12.49 2.90 -5.45
C ARG A 148 12.88 4.17 -4.70
N VAL A 149 12.98 4.10 -3.37
CA VAL A 149 13.40 5.22 -2.52
C VAL A 149 14.87 5.59 -2.82
N ALA A 150 15.76 4.61 -2.95
CA ALA A 150 17.17 4.85 -3.28
C ALA A 150 17.37 5.44 -4.69
N ALA A 151 16.59 5.01 -5.69
CA ALA A 151 16.65 5.54 -7.05
C ALA A 151 16.25 7.02 -7.11
N LYS A 152 15.33 7.46 -6.25
CA LYS A 152 15.03 8.90 -6.10
C LYS A 152 16.20 9.67 -5.44
N GLY A 153 16.99 9.02 -4.60
CA GLY A 153 18.26 9.53 -4.08
C GLY A 153 19.37 9.69 -5.15
N VAL A 154 19.18 9.11 -6.34
CA VAL A 154 20.09 9.23 -7.50
C VAL A 154 19.30 9.65 -8.74
N VAL A 155 18.93 10.93 -8.84
CA VAL A 155 18.39 11.48 -10.10
C VAL A 155 19.30 12.59 -10.62
N PRO A 156 20.06 12.40 -11.72
CA PRO A 156 20.50 13.52 -12.54
C PRO A 156 19.24 14.18 -13.12
N LYS A 157 19.03 15.45 -12.78
CA LYS A 157 17.88 16.27 -13.18
C LYS A 157 17.55 16.11 -14.67
N ALA A 158 16.52 15.32 -14.99
CA ALA A 158 15.84 15.42 -16.26
C ALA A 158 14.75 16.52 -16.12
N LYS A 159 14.86 17.56 -16.95
CA LYS A 159 13.94 18.70 -16.97
C LYS A 159 12.50 18.21 -17.20
N VAL A 160 11.64 18.43 -16.21
CA VAL A 160 10.19 18.41 -16.41
C VAL A 160 9.84 19.67 -17.22
N GLN A 161 9.65 19.52 -18.52
CA GLN A 161 8.98 20.53 -19.32
C GLN A 161 7.47 20.35 -19.15
N VAL A 162 6.84 21.36 -18.57
CA VAL A 162 5.37 21.50 -18.53
C VAL A 162 4.91 21.74 -19.96
N LEU A 163 4.26 20.75 -20.58
CA LEU A 163 3.59 20.92 -21.87
C LEU A 163 2.09 21.17 -21.64
N HIS A 164 1.68 22.39 -21.99
CA HIS A 164 0.29 22.79 -22.13
C HIS A 164 -0.38 22.02 -23.28
N ASN A 165 -1.63 21.63 -23.06
CA ASN A 165 -2.49 20.93 -24.02
C ASN A 165 -2.61 21.69 -25.36
N SER A 166 -2.44 20.98 -26.48
CA SER A 166 -3.25 21.23 -27.68
C SER A 166 -3.38 19.96 -28.53
N SER A 167 -4.57 19.82 -29.09
CA SER A 167 -5.08 18.78 -29.99
C SER A 167 -4.14 18.41 -31.16
N GLY A 168 -3.96 17.11 -31.42
CA GLY A 168 -3.37 16.66 -32.68
C GLY A 168 -3.05 15.17 -32.71
N SER A 169 -3.85 14.41 -33.45
CA SER A 169 -3.57 13.02 -33.86
C SER A 169 -2.32 12.96 -34.77
N SER A 170 -1.31 12.15 -34.46
CA SER A 170 -0.43 11.55 -35.47
C SER A 170 0.35 10.33 -34.96
N ARG A 171 0.54 9.37 -35.87
CA ARG A 171 1.09 8.02 -35.70
C ARG A 171 2.62 7.96 -35.48
N GLU A 172 3.28 9.05 -35.10
CA GLU A 172 4.75 9.12 -34.95
C GLU A 172 5.30 8.54 -33.63
N GLY A 173 4.48 8.36 -32.59
CA GLY A 173 4.93 7.90 -31.26
C GLY A 173 5.44 6.46 -31.21
N TRP A 174 5.04 5.62 -32.16
CA TRP A 174 5.36 4.19 -32.18
C TRP A 174 6.79 3.88 -32.66
N ARG A 175 7.43 4.80 -33.40
CA ARG A 175 8.79 4.59 -33.94
C ARG A 175 9.88 4.78 -32.87
N VAL A 176 9.61 5.56 -31.83
CA VAL A 176 10.57 5.85 -30.74
C VAL A 176 10.67 4.68 -29.75
N VAL A 177 9.56 3.97 -29.50
CA VAL A 177 9.53 2.81 -28.60
C VAL A 177 10.25 1.59 -29.21
N ALA A 178 10.10 1.37 -30.53
CA ALA A 178 10.76 0.27 -31.23
C ALA A 178 12.30 0.43 -31.31
N ALA A 179 12.81 1.67 -31.41
CA ALA A 179 14.24 1.94 -31.45
C ALA A 179 14.95 1.72 -30.10
N ARG A 180 14.23 1.84 -28.98
CA ARG A 180 14.76 1.62 -27.62
C ARG A 180 14.89 0.13 -27.26
N ARG A 181 14.07 -0.73 -27.90
CA ARG A 181 14.10 -2.19 -27.70
C ARG A 181 15.33 -2.86 -28.34
N ARG A 182 15.77 -2.38 -29.52
CA ARG A 182 16.95 -2.95 -30.21
C ARG A 182 18.29 -2.67 -29.51
N ARG A 183 18.44 -1.54 -28.81
CA ARG A 183 19.66 -1.24 -28.05
C ARG A 183 19.81 -2.05 -26.76
N ARG A 184 18.70 -2.56 -26.21
CA ARG A 184 18.72 -3.41 -25.01
C ARG A 184 19.15 -4.85 -25.35
N GLU A 185 18.75 -5.35 -26.52
CA GLU A 185 19.13 -6.70 -27.00
C GLU A 185 20.61 -6.79 -27.44
N GLU A 186 21.24 -5.69 -27.89
CA GLU A 186 22.68 -5.66 -28.20
C GLU A 186 23.55 -5.56 -26.93
N GLN A 187 23.07 -4.91 -25.87
CA GLN A 187 23.81 -4.76 -24.61
C GLN A 187 23.80 -6.06 -23.78
N GLU A 188 22.69 -6.81 -23.79
CA GLU A 188 22.58 -8.12 -23.14
C GLU A 188 23.39 -9.23 -23.85
N ARG A 189 23.83 -9.03 -25.10
CA ARG A 189 24.68 -9.97 -25.85
C ARG A 189 26.19 -9.71 -25.69
N ALA A 190 26.57 -8.53 -25.18
CA ALA A 190 27.98 -8.14 -25.00
C ALA A 190 28.56 -8.53 -23.62
N GLU A 191 27.72 -8.77 -22.62
CA GLU A 191 28.15 -9.17 -21.27
C GLU A 191 28.18 -10.70 -21.12
N GLY A 192 29.18 -11.30 -21.76
CA GLY A 192 29.50 -12.71 -21.65
C GLY A 192 29.99 -13.11 -20.25
N VAL A 193 29.31 -14.12 -19.70
CA VAL A 193 29.62 -14.97 -18.54
C VAL A 193 31.13 -15.09 -18.24
N LYS A 194 31.53 -14.66 -17.03
CA LYS A 194 32.71 -15.19 -16.33
C LYS A 194 32.36 -15.53 -14.89
N GLY A 195 32.29 -16.84 -14.62
CA GLY A 195 31.87 -17.37 -13.33
C GLY A 195 32.84 -17.05 -12.20
N LYS A 196 32.28 -16.90 -10.99
CA LYS A 196 33.00 -17.14 -9.73
C LYS A 196 32.08 -17.86 -8.76
N LYS A 197 32.69 -18.86 -8.13
CA LYS A 197 32.16 -19.83 -7.19
C LYS A 197 32.06 -19.25 -5.76
N TRP A 198 30.90 -19.44 -5.11
CA TRP A 198 30.69 -19.64 -3.66
C TRP A 198 30.93 -18.43 -2.71
N ARG A 199 30.35 -18.27 -1.50
CA ARG A 199 29.97 -19.19 -0.39
C ARG A 199 29.00 -18.46 0.60
N TRP A 200 28.16 -19.19 1.34
CA TRP A 200 27.31 -18.70 2.45
C TRP A 200 28.10 -18.51 3.76
N PRO A 201 27.75 -17.54 4.64
CA PRO A 201 28.20 -17.61 6.03
C PRO A 201 27.07 -17.35 7.04
N TRP A 202 26.61 -18.44 7.67
CA TRP A 202 26.25 -18.39 9.08
C TRP A 202 27.57 -18.47 9.85
N GLN A 203 28.09 -17.35 10.32
CA GLN A 203 29.23 -17.34 11.24
C GLN A 203 29.15 -16.11 12.15
N ARG A 204 28.77 -16.39 13.40
CA ARG A 204 28.88 -15.53 14.57
C ARG A 204 30.38 -15.29 14.82
N GLY A 205 30.78 -14.03 14.88
CA GLY A 205 32.17 -13.61 15.07
C GLY A 205 32.20 -12.20 15.62
N ASP A 206 32.62 -12.12 16.87
CA ASP A 206 32.69 -10.96 17.75
C ASP A 206 33.70 -9.92 17.22
N GLY A 207 33.39 -8.63 17.41
CA GLY A 207 34.24 -7.54 16.96
C GLY A 207 33.67 -6.19 17.38
N GLU A 208 34.00 -5.78 18.59
CA GLU A 208 33.73 -4.47 19.15
C GLU A 208 34.34 -3.37 18.26
N LYS A 209 33.52 -2.39 17.89
CA LYS A 209 33.93 -1.02 17.58
C LYS A 209 32.92 -0.08 18.20
N GLU A 210 33.38 0.69 19.18
CA GLU A 210 32.68 1.81 19.78
C GLU A 210 32.73 3.05 18.86
N GLU A 211 31.81 3.99 19.16
CA GLU A 211 31.62 5.36 18.63
C GLU A 211 30.83 5.46 17.29
N GLU A 212 29.77 6.24 17.13
CA GLU A 212 29.24 7.42 17.82
C GLU A 212 27.72 7.31 18.07
N ASP A 213 27.26 7.94 19.14
CA ASP A 213 25.88 7.98 19.66
C ASP A 213 24.96 8.85 18.76
N GLY A 214 24.62 8.33 17.59
CA GLY A 214 23.49 8.80 16.78
C GLY A 214 22.29 7.90 17.09
N GLY A 215 21.25 8.46 17.71
CA GLY A 215 20.09 7.71 18.21
C GLY A 215 19.68 6.58 17.27
N LYS A 216 19.73 5.34 17.76
CA LYS A 216 19.36 4.15 16.99
C LYS A 216 17.96 4.36 16.41
N GLU A 217 17.89 4.65 15.11
CA GLU A 217 16.61 4.64 14.39
C GLU A 217 16.02 3.24 14.56
N ASP A 218 14.80 3.16 15.11
CA ASP A 218 14.10 1.89 15.27
C ASP A 218 14.02 1.21 13.89
N PRO A 219 14.64 0.02 13.70
CA PRO A 219 14.65 -0.66 12.40
C PRO A 219 13.25 -1.12 11.97
N ASP A 220 12.33 -1.15 12.93
CA ASP A 220 10.90 -1.45 12.76
C ASP A 220 10.03 -0.19 12.80
N GLY A 221 10.63 1.00 12.79
CA GLY A 221 9.94 2.29 12.66
C GLY A 221 9.76 2.75 11.20
N PRO A 222 9.12 3.92 10.98
CA PRO A 222 8.87 4.45 9.63
C PRO A 222 10.13 4.65 8.78
N GLY A 223 11.25 5.02 9.41
CA GLY A 223 12.54 5.16 8.73
C GLY A 223 13.16 3.82 8.32
N GLY A 224 12.84 2.73 9.03
CA GLY A 224 13.26 1.38 8.69
C GLY A 224 12.52 0.82 7.47
N ASP A 225 11.24 1.17 7.28
CA ASP A 225 10.45 0.72 6.14
C ASP A 225 10.99 1.22 4.81
N LEU A 226 11.57 2.42 4.77
CA LEU A 226 12.21 2.99 3.58
C LEU A 226 13.41 2.16 3.09
N LYS A 227 14.00 1.33 3.96
CA LYS A 227 15.18 0.50 3.67
C LYS A 227 14.80 -0.95 3.35
N ARG A 228 13.51 -1.30 3.32
CA ARG A 228 13.00 -2.65 3.04
C ARG A 228 12.37 -2.75 1.65
N ALA A 229 12.43 -3.93 1.05
CA ALA A 229 11.76 -4.19 -0.24
C ALA A 229 10.23 -4.08 -0.13
N VAL A 230 9.67 -4.49 1.02
CA VAL A 230 8.26 -4.33 1.37
C VAL A 230 8.19 -3.81 2.81
N PRO A 231 7.42 -2.74 3.08
CA PRO A 231 7.17 -2.26 4.45
C PRO A 231 6.55 -3.33 5.35
N ILE A 232 6.76 -3.21 6.65
CA ILE A 232 6.20 -4.17 7.62
C ILE A 232 4.69 -3.96 7.74
N ALA A 233 3.93 -5.06 7.75
CA ALA A 233 2.51 -5.03 8.09
C ALA A 233 2.34 -4.75 9.60
N ARG A 234 1.65 -3.66 9.94
CA ARG A 234 1.40 -3.23 11.33
C ARG A 234 -0.09 -3.25 11.66
N ASN A 235 -0.43 -3.56 12.91
CA ASN A 235 -1.78 -3.38 13.41
C ASN A 235 -2.07 -1.90 13.69
N GLU A 236 -3.35 -1.54 13.67
CA GLU A 236 -3.80 -0.17 13.93
C GLU A 236 -4.53 -0.03 15.27
N ASP A 237 -4.16 -0.82 16.29
CA ASP A 237 -4.90 -0.85 17.57
C ASP A 237 -4.87 0.50 18.30
N SER A 238 -3.81 1.30 18.12
CA SER A 238 -3.70 2.66 18.66
C SER A 238 -4.49 3.70 17.86
N CYS A 239 -4.93 3.38 16.64
CA CYS A 239 -5.69 4.30 15.81
C CYS A 239 -7.05 4.61 16.45
N ARG A 240 -7.47 5.87 16.36
CA ARG A 240 -8.78 6.34 16.84
C ARG A 240 -9.47 7.05 15.70
N ASP A 241 -10.67 6.59 15.38
CA ASP A 241 -11.55 7.32 14.48
C ASP A 241 -12.17 8.54 15.19
N CYS A 242 -12.64 9.52 14.41
CA CYS A 242 -13.30 10.70 14.97
C CYS A 242 -14.57 10.29 15.76
N ALA A 243 -14.69 10.79 17.00
CA ALA A 243 -15.79 10.46 17.90
C ALA A 243 -17.07 11.31 17.65
N ASP A 244 -16.94 12.48 17.04
CA ASP A 244 -18.03 13.42 16.80
C ASP A 244 -18.40 13.50 15.32
N TRP A 245 -19.52 12.86 14.96
CA TRP A 245 -20.12 13.00 13.63
C TRP A 245 -20.97 14.26 13.61
N LYS A 246 -20.53 15.28 12.86
CA LYS A 246 -21.42 16.38 12.51
C LYS A 246 -21.97 16.10 11.12
N PHE A 247 -23.23 15.67 11.05
CA PHE A 247 -23.95 15.77 9.79
C PHE A 247 -23.87 17.23 9.35
N ALA A 248 -23.30 17.45 8.17
CA ALA A 248 -23.45 18.73 7.50
C ALA A 248 -24.93 18.83 7.12
N ASP A 249 -25.75 19.29 8.07
CA ASP A 249 -27.11 19.69 7.81
C ASP A 249 -27.05 20.71 6.67
N LYS A 250 -27.59 20.30 5.52
CA LYS A 250 -27.52 21.08 4.28
C LYS A 250 -28.26 22.40 4.47
N PHE A 251 -27.60 23.46 3.96
CA PHE A 251 -28.09 24.76 3.49
C PHE A 251 -29.57 25.10 3.68
#